data_AF-A0A557WKW6-F1
#
_entry.id   AF-A0A557WKW6-F1
#
_cell.length_a   1.000
_cell.length_b   1.000
_cell.length_c   1.000
_cell.angle_alpha   90.00
_cell.angle_beta   90.00
_cell.angle_gamma   90.00
#
_symmetry.space_group_name_H-M   'P 1'
#
loop_
_entity.id
_entity.type
_entity.pdbx_description
1 polymer ?
#
loop_
_entity_poly.entity_id
_entity_poly.type
_entity_poly.pdbx_seq_one_letter_code
_entity_poly.pdbx_strand_id
1 'polypeptide(L)'
;AAALAGTTRFGAFLDDIEGFDAEFFEISPREAATMDPQQRLLLEVAHEALEHAGIRADTLRRSQTGVFAGACAGEYGYLASSDLSRVDA
;
A
#
# COMPACT_ATOMS: atom_id res chain seq x y z
N ALA A 1 -20.44 -10.39 -21.79
CA ALA A 1 -19.63 -10.13 -23.00
C ALA A 1 -19.83 -8.69 -23.55
N ALA A 2 -21.06 -8.22 -23.78
CA ALA A 2 -21.32 -6.86 -24.28
C ALA A 2 -20.85 -5.71 -23.35
N ALA A 3 -20.77 -5.96 -22.03
CA ALA A 3 -20.38 -4.94 -21.04
C ALA A 3 -18.93 -4.44 -21.14
N LEU A 4 -18.04 -5.14 -21.84
CA LEU A 4 -16.65 -4.74 -22.04
C LEU A 4 -16.38 -4.17 -23.46
N ALA A 5 -17.41 -4.10 -24.32
CA ALA A 5 -17.28 -3.56 -25.66
C ALA A 5 -16.98 -2.05 -25.59
N GLY A 6 -15.72 -1.68 -25.80
CA GLY A 6 -15.21 -0.31 -25.68
C GLY A 6 -14.20 -0.09 -24.54
N THR A 7 -13.93 -1.11 -23.72
CA THR A 7 -12.86 -1.04 -22.71
C THR A 7 -11.49 -1.30 -23.33
N THR A 8 -10.45 -0.61 -22.85
CA THR A 8 -9.07 -0.93 -23.23
C THR A 8 -8.71 -2.32 -22.70
N ARG A 9 -7.99 -3.11 -23.52
CA ARG A 9 -7.45 -4.42 -23.11
C ARG A 9 -6.03 -4.31 -22.56
N PHE A 10 -5.49 -3.10 -22.51
CA PHE A 10 -4.12 -2.83 -22.09
C PHE A 10 -4.12 -2.09 -20.76
N GLY A 11 -3.22 -2.50 -19.88
CA GLY A 11 -2.93 -1.84 -18.62
C GLY A 11 -1.46 -2.05 -18.28
N ALA A 12 -0.92 -1.17 -17.43
CA ALA A 12 0.38 -1.36 -16.80
C ALA A 12 0.11 -1.78 -15.35
N PHE A 13 0.70 -2.88 -14.94
CA PHE A 13 0.51 -3.48 -13.62
C PHE A 13 1.86 -3.51 -12.92
N LEU A 14 1.86 -3.22 -11.62
CA LEU A 14 3.04 -3.44 -10.80
C LEU A 14 3.20 -4.94 -10.56
N ASP A 15 4.45 -5.38 -10.56
CA ASP A 15 4.80 -6.70 -10.09
C ASP A 15 4.73 -6.73 -8.55
N ASP A 16 4.41 -7.89 -7.98
CA ASP A 16 4.43 -8.17 -6.53
C ASP A 16 3.81 -7.09 -5.63
N ILE A 17 2.51 -6.83 -5.80
CA ILE A 17 1.76 -5.91 -4.92
C ILE A 17 1.44 -6.50 -3.54
N GLU A 18 1.79 -7.77 -3.30
CA GLU A 18 1.51 -8.48 -2.06
C GLU A 18 2.72 -8.46 -1.11
N GLY A 19 3.93 -8.41 -1.66
CA GLY A 19 5.18 -8.27 -0.92
C GLY A 19 5.16 -7.07 0.03
N PHE A 20 5.57 -7.32 1.28
CA PHE A 20 5.75 -6.27 2.29
C PHE A 20 6.60 -6.77 3.45
N ASP A 21 7.68 -6.05 3.80
CA ASP A 21 8.49 -6.34 4.99
C ASP A 21 7.85 -5.72 6.25
N ALA A 22 6.86 -6.42 6.81
CA ALA A 22 6.12 -5.93 7.96
C ALA A 22 6.99 -5.76 9.22
N GLU A 23 7.97 -6.64 9.43
CA GLU A 23 8.85 -6.60 10.61
C GLU A 23 9.72 -5.34 10.59
N PHE A 24 10.24 -4.96 9.41
CA PHE A 24 11.01 -3.74 9.23
C PHE A 24 10.25 -2.48 9.68
N PHE A 25 8.94 -2.42 9.40
CA PHE A 25 8.07 -1.30 9.79
C PHE A 25 7.45 -1.44 11.18
N GLU A 26 7.83 -2.45 11.96
CA GLU A 26 7.27 -2.76 13.28
C GLU A 26 5.74 -3.03 13.23
N ILE A 27 5.25 -3.60 12.12
CA ILE A 27 3.84 -3.94 11.89
C ILE A 27 3.64 -5.44 12.09
N SER A 28 2.57 -5.84 12.79
CA SER A 28 2.30 -7.26 13.00
C SER A 28 1.87 -7.95 11.70
N PRO A 29 2.14 -9.26 11.52
CA PRO A 29 1.69 -9.99 10.33
C PRO A 29 0.18 -9.93 10.11
N ARG A 30 -0.59 -9.89 11.20
CA ARG A 30 -2.06 -9.79 11.17
C ARG A 30 -2.52 -8.43 10.63
N GLU A 31 -1.88 -7.35 11.06
CA GLU A 31 -2.18 -6.01 10.55
C GLU A 31 -1.77 -5.89 9.09
N ALA A 32 -0.55 -6.31 8.74
CA ALA A 32 -0.02 -6.28 7.39
C ALA A 32 -0.93 -7.01 6.38
N ALA A 33 -1.50 -8.16 6.75
CA ALA A 33 -2.43 -8.91 5.91
C ALA A 33 -3.71 -8.13 5.53
N THR A 34 -4.09 -7.14 6.33
CA THR A 34 -5.28 -6.31 6.12
C THR A 34 -4.97 -4.93 5.55
N MET A 35 -3.69 -4.56 5.47
CA MET A 35 -3.28 -3.26 4.94
C MET A 35 -3.54 -3.14 3.44
N ASP A 36 -3.97 -1.96 3.02
CA ASP A 36 -4.08 -1.62 1.60
C ASP A 36 -2.70 -1.70 0.94
N PRO A 37 -2.53 -2.40 -0.19
CA PRO A 37 -1.28 -2.44 -0.95
C PRO A 37 -0.70 -1.05 -1.27
N GLN A 38 -1.55 -0.04 -1.50
CA GLN A 38 -1.08 1.35 -1.71
C GLN A 38 -0.37 1.91 -0.48
N GLN A 39 -0.82 1.56 0.73
CA GLN A 39 -0.17 1.99 1.97
C GLN A 39 1.16 1.28 2.18
N ARG A 40 1.23 -0.02 1.86
CA ARG A 40 2.47 -0.82 1.94
C ARG A 40 3.54 -0.27 0.99
N LEU A 41 3.19 -0.08 -0.28
CA LEU A 41 4.07 0.52 -1.28
C LEU A 41 4.52 1.93 -0.89
N LEU A 42 3.64 2.74 -0.31
CA LEU A 42 4.00 4.09 0.15
C LEU A 42 5.09 4.03 1.24
N LEU A 43 5.00 3.08 2.18
CA LEU A 43 5.99 2.93 3.25
C LEU A 43 7.37 2.53 2.70
N GLU A 44 7.39 1.55 1.80
CA GLU A 44 8.63 1.06 1.17
C GLU A 44 9.29 2.15 0.33
N VAL A 45 8.56 2.76 -0.60
CA VAL A 45 9.11 3.79 -1.49
C VAL A 45 9.52 5.04 -0.72
N ALA A 46 8.80 5.41 0.34
CA ALA A 46 9.22 6.50 1.21
C ALA A 46 10.53 6.16 1.95
N HIS A 47 10.69 4.91 2.40
CA HIS A 47 11.94 4.47 3.04
C HIS A 47 13.10 4.48 2.05
N GLU A 48 12.93 3.89 0.87
CA GLU A 48 13.93 3.89 -0.21
C GLU A 48 14.34 5.32 -0.60
N ALA A 49 13.39 6.26 -0.65
CA ALA A 49 13.69 7.66 -0.94
C ALA A 49 14.56 8.31 0.14
N LEU A 50 14.34 7.97 1.41
CA LEU A 50 15.20 8.44 2.51
C LEU A 50 16.59 7.82 2.43
N GLU A 51 16.69 6.52 2.17
CA GLU A 51 17.98 5.83 2.00
C GLU A 51 18.77 6.40 0.84
N HIS A 52 18.11 6.60 -0.31
CA HIS A 52 18.71 7.21 -1.49
C HIS A 52 19.20 8.64 -1.20
N ALA A 53 18.50 9.39 -0.35
CA ALA A 53 18.92 10.72 0.09
C ALA A 53 20.02 10.69 1.18
N GLY A 54 20.39 9.52 1.69
CA GLY A 54 21.32 9.38 2.82
C GLY A 54 20.76 9.89 4.15
N ILE A 55 19.44 10.01 4.26
CA ILE A 55 18.75 10.51 5.45
C ILE A 55 18.34 9.33 6.32
N ARG A 56 18.87 9.27 7.54
CA ARG A 56 18.44 8.29 8.52
C ARG A 56 17.04 8.61 9.03
N ALA A 57 16.10 7.68 8.92
CA ALA A 57 14.71 7.90 9.34
C ALA A 57 14.57 8.34 10.82
N ASP A 58 15.42 7.84 11.72
CA ASP A 58 15.41 8.22 13.13
C ASP A 58 15.69 9.71 13.37
N THR A 59 16.44 10.35 12.47
CA THR A 59 16.77 11.78 12.55
C THR A 59 15.58 12.69 12.24
N LEU A 60 14.55 12.15 11.59
CA LEU A 60 13.31 12.88 11.30
C LEU A 60 12.37 12.94 12.51
N ARG A 61 12.60 12.15 13.56
CA ARG A 61 11.76 12.18 14.76
C ARG A 61 11.80 13.58 15.39
N ARG A 62 10.61 14.17 15.59
CA ARG A 62 10.43 15.55 16.12
C ARG A 62 10.96 16.67 15.23
N SER A 63 11.30 16.38 13.98
CA SER A 63 11.63 17.39 12.97
C SER A 63 10.34 18.03 12.41
N GLN A 64 10.49 19.10 11.63
CA GLN A 64 9.38 19.72 10.89
C GLN A 64 9.21 19.14 9.48
N THR A 65 9.30 17.81 9.35
CA THR A 65 9.12 17.13 8.07
C THR A 65 7.64 16.92 7.77
N GLY A 66 7.18 17.46 6.63
CA GLY A 66 5.85 17.21 6.10
C GLY A 66 5.82 15.99 5.18
N VAL A 67 4.69 15.27 5.18
CA VAL A 67 4.42 14.15 4.26
C VAL A 67 3.17 14.47 3.46
N PHE A 68 3.29 14.45 2.14
CA PHE A 68 2.19 14.69 1.21
C PHE A 68 2.11 13.49 0.25
N ALA A 69 1.01 12.75 0.30
CA ALA A 69 0.82 11.56 -0.51
C ALA A 69 -0.50 11.65 -1.30
N GLY A 70 -0.45 11.31 -2.58
CA GLY A 70 -1.65 11.06 -3.38
C GLY A 70 -2.00 9.58 -3.27
N ALA A 71 -3.23 9.28 -2.87
CA ALA A 71 -3.76 7.92 -2.81
C ALA A 71 -5.09 7.85 -3.57
N CYS A 72 -5.32 6.74 -4.28
CA CYS A 72 -6.63 6.45 -4.86
C CYS A 72 -7.57 5.85 -3.81
N ALA A 73 -8.88 5.94 -4.06
CA ALA A 73 -9.93 5.55 -3.14
C ALA A 73 -9.77 4.12 -2.59
N GLY A 74 -10.33 3.88 -1.40
CA GLY A 74 -10.20 2.65 -0.62
C GLY A 74 -10.88 1.41 -1.18
N GLU A 75 -10.66 1.12 -2.47
CA GLU A 75 -11.13 -0.06 -3.19
C GLU A 75 -10.77 -1.34 -2.43
N TYR A 76 -9.56 -1.41 -1.86
CA TYR A 76 -9.12 -2.58 -1.11
C TYR A 76 -9.97 -2.80 0.16
N GLY A 77 -10.25 -1.73 0.90
CA GLY A 77 -11.16 -1.77 2.04
C GLY A 77 -12.59 -2.13 1.64
N TYR A 78 -13.06 -1.59 0.51
CA TYR A 78 -14.37 -1.92 -0.06
C TYR A 78 -14.47 -3.41 -0.41
N LEU A 79 -13.49 -3.96 -1.15
CA LEU A 79 -13.43 -5.38 -1.50
C LEU A 79 -13.37 -6.27 -0.26
N ALA A 80 -12.53 -5.91 0.72
CA ALA A 80 -12.42 -6.63 1.98
C ALA A 80 -13.75 -6.67 2.76
N SER A 81 -14.51 -5.57 2.76
CA SER A 81 -15.81 -5.48 3.42
C SER A 81 -16.96 -6.14 2.63
N SER A 82 -16.81 -6.24 1.31
CA SER A 82 -17.82 -6.81 0.42
C SER A 82 -17.77 -8.34 0.38
N ASP A 83 -16.64 -8.93 0.78
CA ASP A 83 -16.50 -10.37 0.94
C ASP A 83 -17.12 -10.87 2.25
N LEU A 84 -18.43 -11.07 2.22
CA LEU A 84 -19.22 -11.55 3.37
C LEU A 84 -18.79 -12.95 3.86
N SER A 85 -18.03 -13.72 3.07
CA SER A 85 -17.53 -15.04 3.50
C SER A 85 -16.49 -14.95 4.62
N ARG A 86 -15.94 -13.75 4.86
CA ARG A 86 -14.89 -13.49 5.86
C ARG A 86 -15.42 -12.99 7.20
N VAL A 87 -16.72 -12.76 7.34
CA VAL A 87 -17.32 -12.15 8.55
C VAL A 87 -17.41 -13.14 9.72
N ASP A 88 -17.41 -14.44 9.44
CA ASP A 88 -17.58 -15.52 10.43
C ASP A 88 -16.35 -16.44 10.59
N ALA A 89 -15.17 -16.06 10.07
CA ALA A 89 -13.94 -16.86 10.07
C ALA A 89 -12.92 -16.45 11.16
#